data_AF-A0A090TDF3-F1
#
_entry.id   AF-A0A090TDF3-F1
#
_cell.length_a   1.000
_cell.length_b   1.000
_cell.length_c   1.000
_cell.angle_alpha   90.00
_cell.angle_beta   90.00
_cell.angle_gamma   90.00
#
_symmetry.space_group_name_H-M   'P 1'
#
loop_
_entity.id
_entity.type
_entity.pdbx_description
1 polymer ?
#
loop_
_entity_poly.entity_id
_entity_poly.type
_entity_poly.pdbx_seq_one_letter_code
_entity_poly.pdbx_strand_id
1 'polypeptide(L)'
;MSDLTFIEVQEGKSYQSGWYLYKQPLIPHRILGQAPLEHNEYLSKLVAWAFFNGLITESTRLNSVVRDAHIDIDKFYQMVSDLRNTFSLRKRRPSMQALGSPCEISQLAMFINFENDPTQELSAKASKVDLKNVDILSFGSEGKSLIGSVDLVYRNSWHEVRTLHFEGETAMLDALKTVLGKMHQDAFPPESVDVFCYSKNLRGVLRNTVYQLLAECIELRLKPIDQEKRRRFKALKVANQMYGLFFERRGVSVQKLENSVDFYRSISTNKLQGSPLLMLDKEVEYQLPQVVDGFASEGLIQFFFEDTDNGFNIYVLDESNQVEVYHQMRGSKDEMIASVNSFYTSNVNNDSEVSSKLINFNLPQYYQLVHAEEGEPYIIPYRNDGGSSNSRNSKAVNA
;
A
#
# COMPACT_ATOMS: atom_id res chain seq x y z
N MET A 1 -19.59 40.12 2.88
CA MET A 1 -18.65 39.05 3.29
C MET A 1 -19.40 38.14 4.22
N SER A 2 -19.34 36.83 3.99
CA SER A 2 -19.96 35.82 4.86
C SER A 2 -18.89 35.14 5.67
N ASP A 3 -19.14 34.92 6.95
CA ASP A 3 -18.24 34.20 7.85
C ASP A 3 -18.68 32.74 8.00
N LEU A 4 -17.70 31.84 7.94
CA LEU A 4 -17.85 30.44 8.33
C LEU A 4 -16.90 30.17 9.50
N THR A 5 -17.42 29.54 10.54
CA THR A 5 -16.65 29.15 11.72
C THR A 5 -16.68 27.64 11.89
N PHE A 6 -15.51 27.03 11.94
CA PHE A 6 -15.30 25.61 12.21
C PHE A 6 -14.84 25.45 13.66
N ILE A 7 -15.52 24.64 14.45
CA ILE A 7 -15.20 24.45 15.87
C ILE A 7 -14.94 22.97 16.11
N GLU A 8 -13.74 22.66 16.60
CA GLU A 8 -13.39 21.34 17.10
C GLU A 8 -13.92 21.17 18.53
N VAL A 9 -14.66 20.10 18.75
CA VAL A 9 -15.23 19.71 20.03
C VAL A 9 -14.65 18.36 20.43
N GLN A 10 -14.00 18.33 21.58
CA GLN A 10 -13.44 17.11 22.15
C GLN A 10 -14.52 16.20 22.72
N GLU A 11 -14.17 14.93 22.89
CA GLU A 11 -15.06 13.93 23.48
C GLU A 11 -15.54 14.38 24.87
N GLY A 12 -16.85 14.52 25.01
CA GLY A 12 -17.48 15.07 26.20
C GLY A 12 -18.89 14.54 26.38
N LYS A 13 -19.44 14.69 27.58
CA LYS A 13 -20.75 14.13 27.93
C LYS A 13 -21.93 14.82 27.22
N SER A 14 -21.76 16.03 26.72
CA SER A 14 -22.87 16.90 26.26
C SER A 14 -22.98 17.06 24.74
N TYR A 15 -21.88 16.86 24.00
CA TYR A 15 -21.84 17.01 22.54
C TYR A 15 -21.01 15.88 21.94
N GLN A 16 -21.35 15.47 20.72
CA GLN A 16 -20.55 14.51 19.98
C GLN A 16 -19.18 15.13 19.67
N SER A 17 -18.12 14.32 19.68
CA SER A 17 -16.79 14.78 19.29
C SER A 17 -16.73 15.08 17.79
N GLY A 18 -15.71 15.85 17.41
CA GLY A 18 -15.41 16.20 16.02
C GLY A 18 -15.66 17.68 15.72
N TRP A 19 -15.91 17.97 14.46
CA TRP A 19 -15.99 19.32 13.93
C TRP A 19 -17.43 19.77 13.69
N TYR A 20 -17.67 21.04 13.98
CA TYR A 20 -18.94 21.70 13.81
C TYR A 20 -18.79 22.95 12.93
N LEU A 21 -19.62 23.07 11.90
CA LEU A 21 -19.63 24.20 10.98
C LEU A 21 -20.78 25.16 11.30
N TYR A 22 -20.47 26.44 11.46
CA TYR A 22 -21.44 27.51 11.67
C TYR A 22 -21.32 28.59 10.60
N LYS A 23 -22.46 29.09 10.10
CA LYS A 23 -22.52 30.28 9.22
C LYS A 23 -22.59 31.57 10.03
N GLN A 24 -21.62 31.75 10.90
CA GLN A 24 -21.53 32.89 11.81
C GLN A 24 -20.05 33.30 11.96
N PRO A 25 -19.76 34.56 12.28
CA PRO A 25 -18.42 34.97 12.71
C PRO A 25 -18.07 34.34 14.06
N LEU A 26 -16.77 34.29 14.38
CA LEU A 26 -16.27 33.76 15.65
C LEU A 26 -16.57 34.71 16.82
N ILE A 27 -17.86 34.82 17.15
CA ILE A 27 -18.40 35.69 18.19
C ILE A 27 -19.29 34.83 19.09
N PRO A 28 -18.95 34.59 20.37
CA PRO A 28 -19.63 33.60 21.21
C PRO A 28 -21.15 33.71 21.24
N HIS A 29 -21.70 34.92 21.43
CA HIS A 29 -23.15 35.13 21.50
C HIS A 29 -23.89 34.91 20.17
N ARG A 30 -23.18 34.83 19.04
CA ARG A 30 -23.75 34.49 17.72
C ARG A 30 -23.76 32.98 17.46
N ILE A 31 -22.95 32.22 18.18
CA ILE A 31 -22.76 30.77 17.98
C ILE A 31 -23.49 29.97 19.05
N LEU A 32 -23.38 30.40 20.32
CA LEU A 32 -24.01 29.72 21.45
C LEU A 32 -25.53 29.67 21.27
N GLY A 33 -26.10 28.47 21.36
CA GLY A 33 -27.53 28.22 21.19
C GLY A 33 -28.01 28.13 19.74
N GLN A 34 -27.13 28.33 18.74
CA GLN A 34 -27.45 28.07 17.34
C GLN A 34 -27.19 26.60 17.00
N ALA A 35 -28.03 26.04 16.13
CA ALA A 35 -27.76 24.75 15.53
C ALA A 35 -26.58 24.88 14.53
N PRO A 36 -25.63 23.93 14.52
CA PRO A 36 -24.60 23.87 13.48
C PRO A 36 -25.26 23.65 12.11
N LEU A 37 -24.62 24.17 11.06
CA LEU A 37 -25.02 23.84 9.68
C LEU A 37 -24.79 22.37 9.36
N GLU A 38 -23.64 21.85 9.79
CA GLU A 38 -23.21 20.48 9.54
C GLU A 38 -22.23 20.07 10.66
N HIS A 39 -22.23 18.79 11.00
CA HIS A 39 -21.28 18.16 11.92
C HIS A 39 -20.60 16.98 11.25
N ASN A 40 -19.31 16.81 11.51
CA ASN A 40 -18.61 15.60 11.11
C ASN A 40 -17.41 15.31 11.99
N GLU A 41 -17.02 14.03 12.09
CA GLU A 41 -15.84 13.60 12.86
C GLU A 41 -14.55 14.23 12.34
N TYR A 42 -14.42 14.42 11.03
CA TYR A 42 -13.22 14.96 10.40
C TYR A 42 -13.53 16.24 9.60
N LEU A 43 -12.59 17.18 9.65
CA LEU A 43 -12.71 18.52 9.11
C LEU A 43 -12.74 18.55 7.58
N SER A 44 -11.94 17.71 6.93
CA SER A 44 -11.79 17.73 5.47
C SER A 44 -13.14 17.59 4.76
N LYS A 45 -14.08 16.80 5.32
CA LYS A 45 -15.46 16.69 4.83
C LYS A 45 -16.24 17.98 4.99
N LEU A 46 -16.13 18.69 6.12
CA LEU A 46 -16.86 19.94 6.30
C LEU A 46 -16.36 21.03 5.37
N VAL A 47 -15.04 21.11 5.15
CA VAL A 47 -14.45 22.06 4.19
C VAL A 47 -14.92 21.74 2.77
N ALA A 48 -14.83 20.46 2.36
CA ALA A 48 -15.31 20.03 1.05
C ALA A 48 -16.83 20.26 0.89
N TRP A 49 -17.64 19.91 1.90
CA TRP A 49 -19.08 20.12 1.89
C TRP A 49 -19.43 21.60 1.76
N ALA A 50 -18.79 22.48 2.53
CA ALA A 50 -19.02 23.91 2.46
C ALA A 50 -18.59 24.50 1.10
N PHE A 51 -17.52 23.98 0.51
CA PHE A 51 -17.07 24.33 -0.83
C PHE A 51 -18.09 23.92 -1.91
N PHE A 52 -18.49 22.64 -1.96
CA PHE A 52 -19.41 22.13 -2.98
C PHE A 52 -20.83 22.68 -2.84
N ASN A 53 -21.27 23.06 -1.64
CA ASN A 53 -22.53 23.77 -1.41
C ASN A 53 -22.45 25.29 -1.66
N GLY A 54 -21.30 25.80 -2.10
CA GLY A 54 -21.13 27.21 -2.46
C GLY A 54 -21.12 28.18 -1.27
N LEU A 55 -20.90 27.69 -0.05
CA LEU A 55 -20.74 28.53 1.15
C LEU A 55 -19.36 29.20 1.18
N ILE A 56 -18.34 28.52 0.62
CA ILE A 56 -16.99 29.05 0.50
C ILE A 56 -16.84 29.75 -0.86
N THR A 57 -16.67 31.07 -0.80
CA THR A 57 -16.43 31.97 -1.93
C THR A 57 -15.13 32.73 -1.69
N GLU A 58 -14.66 33.50 -2.67
CA GLU A 58 -13.46 34.36 -2.52
C GLU A 58 -13.64 35.44 -1.44
N SER A 59 -14.89 35.77 -1.09
CA SER A 59 -15.22 36.75 -0.05
C SER A 59 -15.56 36.11 1.30
N THR A 60 -15.52 34.79 1.40
CA THR A 60 -15.85 34.05 2.62
C THR A 60 -14.66 34.10 3.58
N ARG A 61 -14.88 34.57 4.80
CA ARG A 61 -13.88 34.53 5.87
C ARG A 61 -14.02 33.22 6.63
N LEU A 62 -12.93 32.46 6.70
CA LEU A 62 -12.86 31.23 7.47
C LEU A 62 -12.33 31.55 8.87
N ASN A 63 -12.98 31.00 9.88
CA ASN A 63 -12.54 31.03 11.27
C ASN A 63 -12.48 29.59 11.78
N SER A 64 -11.52 29.30 12.65
CA SER A 64 -11.38 27.97 13.25
C SER A 64 -11.09 28.08 14.75
N VAL A 65 -11.72 27.23 15.54
CA VAL A 65 -11.35 26.95 16.93
C VAL A 65 -10.82 25.53 16.96
N VAL A 66 -9.50 25.43 17.01
CA VAL A 66 -8.75 24.17 16.99
C VAL A 66 -8.36 23.83 18.43
N ARG A 67 -8.42 22.55 18.78
CA ARG A 67 -8.04 22.00 20.08
C ARG A 67 -6.83 21.08 19.93
N ASP A 68 -6.99 19.96 19.22
CA ASP A 68 -5.96 18.93 19.16
C ASP A 68 -5.40 18.75 17.74
N ALA A 69 -6.17 19.10 16.69
CA ALA A 69 -5.71 18.94 15.32
C ALA A 69 -4.49 19.83 14.96
N HIS A 70 -3.62 19.30 14.12
CA HIS A 70 -2.43 19.95 13.57
C HIS A 70 -2.77 20.92 12.43
N ILE A 71 -3.75 21.80 12.64
CA ILE A 71 -4.27 22.71 11.62
C ILE A 71 -4.16 24.19 11.98
N ASP A 72 -3.78 25.00 11.01
CA ASP A 72 -3.78 26.47 11.08
C ASP A 72 -4.65 27.07 9.97
N ILE A 73 -4.90 28.36 10.06
CA ILE A 73 -5.76 29.08 9.10
C ILE A 73 -5.20 29.04 7.67
N ASP A 74 -3.88 28.97 7.51
CA ASP A 74 -3.24 28.93 6.18
C ASP A 74 -3.51 27.59 5.50
N LYS A 75 -3.48 26.47 6.24
CA LYS A 75 -3.89 25.15 5.75
C LYS A 75 -5.35 25.13 5.30
N PHE A 76 -6.26 25.81 6.01
CA PHE A 76 -7.67 25.95 5.57
C PHE A 76 -7.79 26.62 4.21
N TYR A 77 -7.19 27.81 4.04
CA TYR A 77 -7.24 28.52 2.77
C TYR A 77 -6.51 27.76 1.66
N GLN A 78 -5.43 27.05 2.00
CA GLN A 78 -4.74 26.18 1.07
C GLN A 78 -5.64 25.04 0.58
N MET A 79 -6.33 24.33 1.47
CA MET A 79 -7.26 23.26 1.07
C MET A 79 -8.40 23.78 0.20
N VAL A 80 -8.93 24.96 0.51
CA VAL A 80 -9.95 25.60 -0.34
C VAL A 80 -9.40 25.95 -1.73
N SER A 81 -8.16 26.42 -1.81
CA SER A 81 -7.48 26.68 -3.08
C SER A 81 -7.26 25.39 -3.88
N ASP A 82 -6.77 24.34 -3.22
CA ASP A 82 -6.53 23.03 -3.82
C ASP A 82 -7.83 22.41 -4.35
N LEU A 83 -8.92 22.46 -3.55
CA LEU A 83 -10.26 22.04 -3.99
C LEU A 83 -10.75 22.82 -5.21
N ARG A 84 -10.52 24.14 -5.25
CA ARG A 84 -10.90 24.99 -6.38
C ARG A 84 -10.12 24.68 -7.65
N ASN A 85 -8.84 24.33 -7.51
CA ASN A 85 -7.98 23.99 -8.63
C ASN A 85 -8.30 22.61 -9.22
N THR A 86 -8.65 21.63 -8.37
CA THR A 86 -9.00 20.27 -8.82
C THR A 86 -10.45 20.14 -9.27
N PHE A 87 -11.41 20.76 -8.58
CA PHE A 87 -12.84 20.53 -8.82
C PHE A 87 -13.57 21.76 -9.34
N SER A 88 -14.20 21.62 -10.50
CA SER A 88 -15.17 22.62 -10.98
C SER A 88 -16.48 22.53 -10.21
N LEU A 89 -16.97 23.63 -9.64
CA LEU A 89 -18.28 23.69 -8.96
C LEU A 89 -19.47 23.49 -9.91
N ARG A 90 -19.31 23.86 -11.20
CA ARG A 90 -20.35 23.77 -12.22
C ARG A 90 -19.96 22.75 -13.28
N LYS A 91 -20.16 21.45 -13.02
CA LYS A 91 -20.17 20.43 -14.09
C LYS A 91 -21.60 20.30 -14.66
N ARG A 92 -21.68 20.01 -15.96
CA ARG A 92 -22.95 19.71 -16.65
C ARG A 92 -23.60 18.49 -16.00
N ARG A 93 -24.93 18.39 -16.01
CA ARG A 93 -25.62 17.18 -15.53
C ARG A 93 -25.09 15.93 -16.26
N PRO A 94 -24.92 14.79 -15.56
CA PRO A 94 -24.44 13.58 -16.19
C PRO A 94 -25.38 13.17 -17.33
N SER A 95 -24.82 12.58 -18.39
CA SER A 95 -25.63 12.08 -19.50
C SER A 95 -26.40 10.82 -19.09
N MET A 96 -27.50 10.52 -19.78
CA MET A 96 -28.22 9.25 -19.57
C MET A 96 -27.32 8.02 -19.80
N GLN A 97 -26.31 8.14 -20.67
CA GLN A 97 -25.31 7.10 -20.89
C GLN A 97 -24.40 6.92 -19.67
N ALA A 98 -23.94 8.00 -19.03
CA ALA A 98 -23.13 7.93 -17.82
C ALA A 98 -23.90 7.38 -16.61
N LEU A 99 -25.21 7.66 -16.53
CA LEU A 99 -26.08 7.08 -15.51
C LEU A 99 -26.35 5.57 -15.75
N GLY A 100 -26.25 5.12 -16.99
CA GLY A 100 -26.36 3.71 -17.37
C GLY A 100 -25.05 2.92 -17.25
N SER A 101 -23.92 3.58 -17.00
CA SER A 101 -22.61 2.94 -16.81
C SER A 101 -22.25 2.81 -15.32
N PRO A 102 -21.28 1.95 -14.96
CA PRO A 102 -20.75 1.88 -13.61
C PRO A 102 -20.31 3.25 -13.08
N CYS A 103 -20.42 3.41 -11.76
CA CYS A 103 -19.99 4.60 -11.05
C CYS A 103 -18.46 4.59 -10.90
N GLU A 104 -17.77 5.23 -11.84
CA GLU A 104 -16.31 5.32 -11.89
C GLU A 104 -15.78 6.62 -11.30
N ILE A 105 -14.58 6.61 -10.72
CA ILE A 105 -13.94 7.82 -10.20
C ILE A 105 -13.44 8.66 -11.38
N SER A 106 -13.95 9.88 -11.52
CA SER A 106 -13.57 10.82 -12.58
C SER A 106 -12.47 11.79 -12.16
N GLN A 107 -12.53 12.30 -10.92
CA GLN A 107 -11.54 13.24 -10.37
C GLN A 107 -11.24 12.81 -8.94
N LEU A 108 -9.97 12.75 -8.57
CA LEU A 108 -9.50 12.33 -7.25
C LEU A 108 -8.53 13.37 -6.70
N ALA A 109 -8.77 13.84 -5.48
CA ALA A 109 -7.84 14.60 -4.68
C ALA A 109 -7.53 13.84 -3.39
N MET A 110 -6.26 13.69 -3.06
CA MET A 110 -5.77 13.09 -1.82
C MET A 110 -5.02 14.17 -1.02
N PHE A 111 -5.45 14.42 0.22
CA PHE A 111 -4.84 15.38 1.12
C PHE A 111 -4.12 14.62 2.23
N ILE A 112 -2.80 14.80 2.30
CA ILE A 112 -1.92 14.11 3.23
C ILE A 112 -1.60 15.02 4.41
N ASN A 113 -1.77 14.49 5.62
CA ASN A 113 -1.44 15.15 6.88
C ASN A 113 -2.15 16.49 7.11
N PHE A 114 -3.44 16.54 6.73
CA PHE A 114 -4.26 17.74 6.88
C PHE A 114 -4.58 18.03 8.35
N GLU A 115 -5.14 17.05 9.06
CA GLU A 115 -5.51 17.16 10.48
C GLU A 115 -4.45 16.58 11.41
N ASN A 116 -3.74 15.54 11.00
CA ASN A 116 -2.69 14.91 11.80
C ASN A 116 -1.38 14.85 11.01
N ASP A 117 -0.38 15.60 11.47
CA ASP A 117 0.95 15.72 10.85
C ASP A 117 2.07 15.22 11.79
N PRO A 118 2.54 13.97 11.63
CA PRO A 118 3.64 13.42 12.44
C PRO A 118 4.96 14.15 12.23
N THR A 119 5.10 14.87 11.10
CA THR A 119 6.37 15.54 10.77
C THR A 119 6.68 16.73 11.68
N GLN A 120 5.72 17.20 12.48
CA GLN A 120 5.93 18.29 13.44
C GLN A 120 6.86 17.91 14.59
N GLU A 121 6.86 16.63 14.96
CA GLU A 121 7.69 16.09 16.05
C GLU A 121 9.13 15.80 15.60
N LEU A 122 9.42 15.91 14.30
CA LEU A 122 10.77 15.70 13.78
C LEU A 122 11.72 16.73 14.35
N SER A 123 12.68 16.26 15.15
CA SER A 123 13.76 17.09 15.70
C SER A 123 14.56 17.74 14.57
N ALA A 124 15.04 18.96 14.79
CA ALA A 124 15.95 19.65 13.87
C ALA A 124 17.21 18.82 13.51
N LYS A 125 17.61 17.85 14.36
CA LYS A 125 18.74 16.93 14.08
C LYS A 125 18.40 15.82 13.07
N ALA A 126 17.11 15.50 12.86
CA ALA A 126 16.66 14.60 11.79
C ALA A 126 16.80 15.24 10.38
N SER A 127 17.23 16.51 10.30
CA SER A 127 17.48 17.20 9.03
C SER A 127 18.79 16.81 8.32
N LYS A 128 19.55 15.84 8.87
CA LYS A 128 20.71 15.22 8.22
C LYS A 128 20.36 13.94 7.44
N VAL A 129 19.08 13.63 7.29
CA VAL A 129 18.64 12.47 6.50
C VAL A 129 18.85 12.75 5.01
N ASP A 130 19.44 11.81 4.30
CA ASP A 130 19.57 11.88 2.84
C ASP A 130 18.18 11.91 2.20
N LEU A 131 17.81 13.08 1.69
CA LEU A 131 16.48 13.35 1.12
C LEU A 131 16.15 12.46 -0.08
N LYS A 132 17.15 11.80 -0.70
CA LYS A 132 16.94 10.96 -1.88
C LYS A 132 16.34 9.59 -1.56
N ASN A 133 16.59 9.05 -0.36
CA ASN A 133 16.17 7.69 0.02
C ASN A 133 15.28 7.68 1.28
N VAL A 134 14.51 8.74 1.50
CA VAL A 134 13.59 8.81 2.65
C VAL A 134 12.42 7.85 2.43
N ASP A 135 12.33 6.81 3.26
CA ASP A 135 11.12 6.00 3.38
C ASP A 135 10.10 6.75 4.24
N ILE A 136 9.07 7.30 3.59
CA ILE A 136 8.03 8.08 4.26
C ILE A 136 7.04 7.23 5.05
N LEU A 137 6.98 5.92 4.78
CA LEU A 137 6.09 4.98 5.47
C LEU A 137 6.82 4.25 6.61
N SER A 138 8.15 4.18 6.58
CA SER A 138 9.01 3.59 7.61
C SER A 138 10.22 4.50 7.91
N PHE A 139 9.97 5.64 8.55
CA PHE A 139 10.96 6.68 8.75
C PHE A 139 11.78 6.51 10.02
N GLY A 140 13.11 6.64 9.88
CA GLY A 140 14.07 6.61 10.97
C GLY A 140 14.27 5.22 11.59
N SER A 141 15.12 5.14 12.60
CA SER A 141 15.46 3.88 13.29
C SER A 141 14.28 3.26 14.06
N GLU A 142 13.28 4.07 14.42
CA GLU A 142 12.05 3.59 15.05
C GLU A 142 11.04 3.03 14.03
N GLY A 143 11.27 3.28 12.74
CA GLY A 143 10.38 2.87 11.65
C GLY A 143 8.97 3.44 11.83
N LYS A 144 8.82 4.76 11.93
CA LYS A 144 7.51 5.42 12.09
C LYS A 144 6.96 5.90 10.74
N SER A 145 5.67 5.77 10.51
CA SER A 145 5.04 6.40 9.34
C SER A 145 5.03 7.93 9.50
N LEU A 146 5.47 8.66 8.48
CA LEU A 146 5.32 10.12 8.41
C LEU A 146 3.95 10.54 7.88
N ILE A 147 3.08 9.60 7.51
CA ILE A 147 1.69 9.84 7.16
C ILE A 147 0.83 9.54 8.38
N GLY A 148 0.26 10.57 9.00
CA GLY A 148 -0.65 10.48 10.13
C GLY A 148 -2.12 10.50 9.71
N SER A 149 -2.45 11.25 8.66
CA SER A 149 -3.82 11.31 8.12
C SER A 149 -3.84 11.34 6.60
N VAL A 150 -4.87 10.71 6.02
CA VAL A 150 -5.15 10.73 4.58
C VAL A 150 -6.63 11.03 4.37
N ASP A 151 -6.92 12.14 3.72
CA ASP A 151 -8.26 12.51 3.30
C ASP A 151 -8.41 12.34 1.80
N LEU A 152 -9.50 11.70 1.38
CA LEU A 152 -9.85 11.58 -0.04
C LEU A 152 -11.08 12.41 -0.32
N VAL A 153 -11.01 13.23 -1.36
CA VAL A 153 -12.19 13.83 -1.99
C VAL A 153 -12.20 13.36 -3.42
N TYR A 154 -13.29 12.75 -3.87
CA TYR A 154 -13.42 12.33 -5.26
C TYR A 154 -14.80 12.62 -5.82
N ARG A 155 -14.84 12.81 -7.13
CA ARG A 155 -16.07 12.96 -7.91
C ARG A 155 -16.21 11.77 -8.86
N ASN A 156 -17.37 11.13 -8.87
CA ASN A 156 -17.66 10.03 -9.77
C ASN A 156 -18.27 10.47 -11.12
N SER A 157 -18.47 9.51 -12.03
CA SER A 157 -19.13 9.68 -13.33
C SER A 157 -20.58 10.17 -13.23
N TRP A 158 -21.24 9.98 -12.09
CA TRP A 158 -22.59 10.51 -11.79
C TRP A 158 -22.56 11.92 -11.18
N HIS A 159 -21.37 12.51 -11.02
CA HIS A 159 -21.11 13.80 -10.37
C HIS A 159 -21.44 13.87 -8.88
N GLU A 160 -21.57 12.73 -8.21
CA GLU A 160 -21.55 12.69 -6.76
C GLU A 160 -20.14 12.98 -6.25
N VAL A 161 -20.06 13.78 -5.20
CA VAL A 161 -18.83 14.01 -4.45
C VAL A 161 -18.85 13.14 -3.21
N ARG A 162 -17.74 12.47 -2.96
CA ARG A 162 -17.55 11.63 -1.77
C ARG A 162 -16.27 12.05 -1.07
N THR A 163 -16.33 12.00 0.26
CA THR A 163 -15.19 12.26 1.14
C THR A 163 -14.93 11.04 2.00
N LEU A 164 -13.66 10.74 2.26
CA LEU A 164 -13.22 9.66 3.13
C LEU A 164 -12.03 10.18 3.94
N HIS A 165 -11.90 9.67 5.17
CA HIS A 165 -10.82 10.02 6.08
C HIS A 165 -10.22 8.74 6.64
N PHE A 166 -8.90 8.71 6.73
CA PHE A 166 -8.14 7.61 7.29
C PHE A 166 -7.07 8.19 8.22
N GLU A 167 -6.96 7.62 9.40
CA GLU A 167 -5.98 8.00 10.41
C GLU A 167 -5.28 6.75 10.95
N GLY A 168 -4.06 6.95 11.47
CA GLY A 168 -3.26 5.92 12.11
C GLY A 168 -2.16 5.38 11.21
N GLU A 169 -1.43 4.40 11.74
CA GLU A 169 -0.21 3.87 11.13
C GLU A 169 -0.46 3.27 9.73
N THR A 170 -1.64 2.66 9.52
CA THR A 170 -2.04 2.04 8.23
C THR A 170 -2.87 2.95 7.33
N ALA A 171 -3.04 4.24 7.67
CA ALA A 171 -3.92 5.16 6.95
C ALA A 171 -3.71 5.16 5.42
N MET A 172 -2.44 5.12 4.99
CA MET A 172 -2.10 5.08 3.57
C MET A 172 -2.54 3.77 2.89
N LEU A 173 -2.39 2.63 3.55
CA LEU A 173 -2.81 1.32 3.03
C LEU A 173 -4.33 1.24 2.91
N ASP A 174 -5.04 1.71 3.94
CA ASP A 174 -6.50 1.71 3.98
C ASP A 174 -7.09 2.67 2.92
N ALA A 175 -6.46 3.83 2.72
CA ALA A 175 -6.79 4.76 1.65
C ALA A 175 -6.59 4.14 0.26
N LEU A 176 -5.42 3.53 0.00
CA LEU A 176 -5.13 2.84 -1.27
C LEU A 176 -6.13 1.71 -1.53
N LYS A 177 -6.32 0.82 -0.56
CA LYS A 177 -7.29 -0.28 -0.66
C LYS A 177 -8.69 0.23 -1.02
N THR A 178 -9.14 1.29 -0.34
CA THR A 178 -10.48 1.83 -0.52
C THR A 178 -10.66 2.50 -1.88
N VAL A 179 -9.68 3.29 -2.33
CA VAL A 179 -9.79 3.99 -3.62
C VAL A 179 -9.62 3.04 -4.81
N LEU A 180 -8.67 2.11 -4.73
CA LEU A 180 -8.41 1.13 -5.79
C LEU A 180 -9.51 0.07 -5.88
N GLY A 181 -10.18 -0.22 -4.76
CA GLY A 181 -11.38 -1.07 -4.72
C GLY A 181 -12.58 -0.47 -5.47
N LYS A 182 -12.59 0.86 -5.69
CA LYS A 182 -13.63 1.57 -6.45
C LYS A 182 -13.32 1.71 -7.94
N MET A 183 -12.12 1.32 -8.36
CA MET A 183 -11.74 1.24 -9.77
C MET A 183 -11.97 -0.20 -10.24
N HIS A 184 -12.47 -0.39 -11.46
CA HIS A 184 -12.57 -1.73 -12.07
C HIS A 184 -11.40 -1.98 -13.03
N GLN A 185 -11.20 -3.25 -13.38
CA GLN A 185 -10.26 -3.58 -14.47
C GLN A 185 -10.83 -3.02 -15.77
N ASP A 186 -9.96 -2.56 -16.66
CA ASP A 186 -10.33 -1.99 -17.96
C ASP A 186 -11.14 -0.68 -17.86
N ALA A 187 -11.25 -0.08 -16.66
CA ALA A 187 -11.78 1.27 -16.50
C ALA A 187 -10.85 2.30 -17.14
N PHE A 188 -11.42 3.42 -17.55
CA PHE A 188 -10.57 4.56 -17.86
C PHE A 188 -9.90 5.07 -16.59
N PRO A 189 -8.61 5.48 -16.67
CA PRO A 189 -7.99 6.19 -15.55
C PRO A 189 -8.77 7.47 -15.25
N PRO A 190 -8.79 7.92 -13.98
CA PRO A 190 -9.41 9.20 -13.63
C PRO A 190 -8.87 10.34 -14.51
N GLU A 191 -9.73 11.29 -14.88
CA GLU A 191 -9.36 12.48 -15.66
C GLU A 191 -8.28 13.29 -14.95
N SER A 192 -8.36 13.35 -13.61
CA SER A 192 -7.38 14.02 -12.77
C SER A 192 -7.16 13.26 -11.47
N VAL A 193 -5.89 13.15 -11.06
CA VAL A 193 -5.45 12.62 -9.77
C VAL A 193 -4.47 13.62 -9.18
N ASP A 194 -4.89 14.32 -8.13
CA ASP A 194 -4.07 15.31 -7.43
C ASP A 194 -3.72 14.84 -6.02
N VAL A 195 -2.47 15.03 -5.63
CA VAL A 195 -1.99 14.75 -4.26
C VAL A 195 -1.47 16.05 -3.66
N PHE A 196 -2.02 16.41 -2.52
CA PHE A 196 -1.64 17.57 -1.72
C PHE A 196 -1.09 17.11 -0.38
N CYS A 197 -0.08 17.81 0.14
CA CYS A 197 0.51 17.49 1.43
C CYS A 197 0.53 18.75 2.29
N TYR A 198 0.14 18.62 3.56
CA TYR A 198 0.02 19.69 4.54
C TYR A 198 1.03 19.54 5.69
N SER A 199 2.03 18.67 5.51
CA SER A 199 3.10 18.51 6.48
C SER A 199 3.98 19.75 6.60
N LYS A 200 4.39 20.03 7.84
CA LYS A 200 5.34 21.09 8.18
C LYS A 200 6.73 20.80 7.63
N ASN A 201 7.18 19.56 7.72
CA ASN A 201 8.49 19.12 7.25
C ASN A 201 8.34 18.09 6.11
N LEU A 202 9.36 17.98 5.23
CA LEU A 202 9.41 17.00 4.13
C LEU A 202 8.22 17.04 3.16
N ARG A 203 7.46 18.14 3.14
CA ARG A 203 6.23 18.32 2.35
C ARG A 203 6.36 17.89 0.89
N GLY A 204 7.42 18.33 0.21
CA GLY A 204 7.66 18.02 -1.20
C GLY A 204 7.96 16.53 -1.45
N VAL A 205 8.75 15.91 -0.55
CA VAL A 205 9.09 14.48 -0.63
C VAL A 205 7.84 13.64 -0.41
N LEU A 206 7.10 13.89 0.68
CA LEU A 206 5.83 13.22 1.00
C LEU A 206 4.85 13.27 -0.17
N ARG A 207 4.58 14.48 -0.69
CA ARG A 207 3.66 14.66 -1.81
C ARG A 207 4.08 13.84 -3.04
N ASN A 208 5.34 13.94 -3.44
CA ASN A 208 5.81 13.32 -4.68
C ASN A 208 5.87 11.78 -4.55
N THR A 209 6.33 11.26 -3.41
CA THR A 209 6.38 9.81 -3.16
C THR A 209 4.98 9.21 -3.09
N VAL A 210 4.03 9.88 -2.41
CA VAL A 210 2.63 9.44 -2.37
C VAL A 210 2.00 9.48 -3.76
N TYR A 211 2.26 10.53 -4.55
CA TYR A 211 1.78 10.61 -5.93
C TYR A 211 2.30 9.46 -6.79
N GLN A 212 3.60 9.16 -6.72
CA GLN A 212 4.20 8.05 -7.47
C GLN A 212 3.61 6.70 -7.05
N LEU A 213 3.47 6.46 -5.74
CA LEU A 213 2.87 5.25 -5.21
C LEU A 213 1.42 5.09 -5.68
N LEU A 214 0.61 6.14 -5.59
CA LEU A 214 -0.77 6.13 -6.04
C LEU A 214 -0.87 5.87 -7.55
N ALA A 215 -0.05 6.54 -8.36
CA ALA A 215 -0.02 6.36 -9.80
C ALA A 215 0.36 4.92 -10.20
N GLU A 216 1.40 4.35 -9.57
CA GLU A 216 1.82 2.97 -9.77
C GLU A 216 0.68 1.99 -9.40
N CYS A 217 0.02 2.19 -8.25
CA CYS A 217 -1.09 1.35 -7.84
C CYS A 217 -2.31 1.46 -8.77
N ILE A 218 -2.64 2.66 -9.26
CA ILE A 218 -3.72 2.84 -10.25
C ILE A 218 -3.37 2.10 -11.55
N GLU A 219 -2.14 2.23 -12.03
CA GLU A 219 -1.68 1.52 -13.24
C GLU A 219 -1.77 0.00 -13.07
N LEU A 220 -1.29 -0.53 -11.93
CA LEU A 220 -1.40 -1.95 -11.58
C LEU A 220 -2.87 -2.40 -11.45
N ARG A 221 -3.78 -1.52 -11.04
CA ARG A 221 -5.21 -1.83 -10.89
C ARG A 221 -5.94 -1.87 -12.22
N LEU A 222 -5.61 -0.97 -13.15
CA LEU A 222 -6.37 -0.74 -14.38
C LEU A 222 -5.94 -1.62 -15.56
N LYS A 223 -4.65 -2.02 -15.64
CA LYS A 223 -4.15 -2.83 -16.77
C LYS A 223 -5.03 -4.11 -16.98
N PRO A 224 -5.32 -4.53 -18.21
CA PRO A 224 -6.05 -5.79 -18.47
C PRO A 224 -5.23 -6.99 -17.97
N ILE A 225 -5.87 -8.00 -17.38
CA ILE A 225 -5.18 -9.24 -16.97
C ILE A 225 -4.70 -9.95 -18.23
N ASP A 226 -3.39 -9.94 -18.50
CA ASP A 226 -2.81 -10.88 -19.45
C ASP A 226 -2.98 -12.29 -18.88
N GLN A 227 -3.58 -13.20 -19.66
CA GLN A 227 -3.86 -14.58 -19.24
C GLN A 227 -2.58 -15.36 -18.84
N GLU A 228 -1.41 -14.87 -19.23
CA GLU A 228 -0.11 -15.51 -18.96
C GLU A 228 0.67 -14.87 -17.79
N LYS A 229 0.28 -13.70 -17.27
CA LYS A 229 1.03 -12.99 -16.22
C LYS A 229 0.22 -12.78 -14.95
N ARG A 230 0.50 -13.65 -13.97
CA ARG A 230 0.50 -13.54 -12.48
C ARG A 230 -0.46 -12.58 -11.78
N ARG A 231 -0.84 -12.95 -10.55
CA ARG A 231 -1.42 -12.02 -9.57
C ARG A 231 -0.54 -10.78 -9.44
N ARG A 232 -1.10 -9.61 -9.73
CA ARG A 232 -0.41 -8.34 -9.55
C ARG A 232 -0.30 -8.04 -8.07
N PHE A 233 0.89 -7.66 -7.68
CA PHE A 233 1.30 -7.56 -6.29
C PHE A 233 2.20 -6.35 -6.10
N LYS A 234 2.05 -5.66 -4.97
CA LYS A 234 2.97 -4.62 -4.52
C LYS A 234 3.24 -4.81 -3.03
N ALA A 235 4.51 -4.98 -2.66
CA ALA A 235 4.95 -4.96 -1.27
C ALA A 235 5.16 -3.51 -0.83
N LEU A 236 4.70 -3.17 0.37
CA LEU A 236 4.95 -1.89 1.03
C LEU A 236 5.34 -2.15 2.48
N LYS A 237 6.46 -1.57 2.91
CA LYS A 237 6.82 -1.48 4.32
C LYS A 237 6.07 -0.30 4.93
N VAL A 238 5.27 -0.55 5.95
CA VAL A 238 4.61 0.51 6.72
C VAL A 238 5.01 0.32 8.17
N ALA A 239 5.67 1.34 8.68
CA ALA A 239 6.40 1.30 9.93
C ALA A 239 7.35 0.09 9.99
N ASN A 240 7.19 -0.80 10.97
CA ASN A 240 8.00 -2.00 11.11
C ASN A 240 7.36 -3.27 10.50
N GLN A 241 6.26 -3.12 9.75
CA GLN A 241 5.50 -4.24 9.19
C GLN A 241 5.49 -4.20 7.67
N MET A 242 5.75 -5.35 7.05
CA MET A 242 5.57 -5.54 5.61
C MET A 242 4.11 -5.87 5.30
N TYR A 243 3.56 -5.20 4.28
CA TYR A 243 2.21 -5.43 3.76
C TYR A 243 2.27 -5.73 2.26
N GLY A 244 1.37 -6.61 1.83
CA GLY A 244 1.15 -6.94 0.43
C GLY A 244 -0.18 -6.41 -0.08
N LEU A 245 -0.15 -5.62 -1.15
CA LEU A 245 -1.35 -5.22 -1.90
C LEU A 245 -1.53 -6.17 -3.08
N PHE A 246 -2.64 -6.90 -3.10
CA PHE A 246 -2.99 -7.84 -4.15
C PHE A 246 -4.10 -7.25 -5.01
N PHE A 247 -3.83 -7.09 -6.30
CA PHE A 247 -4.76 -6.51 -7.26
C PHE A 247 -5.55 -7.65 -7.91
N GLU A 248 -6.70 -7.95 -7.33
CA GLU A 248 -7.60 -9.00 -7.77
C GLU A 248 -8.61 -8.48 -8.81
N ARG A 249 -9.35 -9.39 -9.44
CA ARG A 249 -10.38 -9.02 -10.43
C ARG A 249 -11.44 -8.07 -9.85
N ARG A 250 -11.88 -8.33 -8.63
CA ARG A 250 -12.99 -7.62 -7.97
C ARG A 250 -12.55 -6.47 -7.03
N GLY A 251 -11.26 -6.25 -6.84
CA GLY A 251 -10.78 -5.21 -5.92
C GLY A 251 -9.33 -5.39 -5.51
N VAL A 252 -8.93 -4.70 -4.44
CA VAL A 252 -7.60 -4.81 -3.85
C VAL A 252 -7.72 -5.38 -2.44
N SER A 253 -6.93 -6.43 -2.15
CA SER A 253 -6.80 -6.97 -0.80
C SER A 253 -5.44 -6.60 -0.21
N VAL A 254 -5.40 -6.41 1.12
CA VAL A 254 -4.19 -6.06 1.88
C VAL A 254 -3.94 -7.18 2.87
N GLN A 255 -2.72 -7.73 2.89
CA GLN A 255 -2.32 -8.79 3.81
C GLN A 255 -1.02 -8.43 4.49
N LYS A 256 -0.88 -8.78 5.77
CA LYS A 256 0.40 -8.68 6.49
C LYS A 256 1.32 -9.81 6.02
N LEU A 257 2.58 -9.48 5.85
CA LEU A 257 3.64 -10.40 5.43
C LEU A 257 4.56 -10.58 6.63
N GLU A 258 4.32 -11.61 7.44
CA GLU A 258 5.04 -11.84 8.70
C GLU A 258 6.36 -12.60 8.49
N ASN A 259 6.44 -13.45 7.46
CA ASN A 259 7.65 -14.18 7.06
C ASN A 259 7.68 -14.39 5.52
N SER A 260 8.81 -14.85 4.99
CA SER A 260 8.98 -15.08 3.56
C SER A 260 8.07 -16.19 3.02
N VAL A 261 7.80 -17.19 3.85
CA VAL A 261 6.92 -18.31 3.53
C VAL A 261 5.48 -17.82 3.29
N ASP A 262 4.95 -16.96 4.16
CA ASP A 262 3.66 -16.29 4.01
C ASP A 262 3.63 -15.34 2.82
N PHE A 263 4.75 -14.68 2.54
CA PHE A 263 4.93 -13.92 1.31
C PHE A 263 4.78 -14.79 0.05
N TYR A 264 5.45 -15.94 -0.01
CA TYR A 264 5.30 -16.89 -1.11
C TYR A 264 3.89 -17.45 -1.21
N ARG A 265 3.30 -17.87 -0.09
CA ARG A 265 1.93 -18.40 -0.02
C ARG A 265 0.88 -17.41 -0.54
N SER A 266 1.12 -16.12 -0.39
CA SER A 266 0.18 -15.08 -0.80
C SER A 266 0.32 -14.70 -2.28
N ILE A 267 1.54 -14.66 -2.82
CA ILE A 267 1.80 -14.39 -4.26
C ILE A 267 1.62 -15.62 -5.16
N SER A 268 1.72 -16.85 -4.62
CA SER A 268 1.56 -18.08 -5.40
C SER A 268 0.10 -18.27 -5.87
N THR A 269 -0.05 -18.52 -7.16
CA THR A 269 -1.32 -18.56 -7.88
C THR A 269 -2.22 -19.77 -7.53
N ASN A 270 -1.74 -20.72 -6.74
CA ASN A 270 -2.44 -21.97 -6.49
C ASN A 270 -3.73 -21.87 -5.66
N LYS A 271 -4.06 -20.73 -5.02
CA LYS A 271 -5.31 -20.64 -4.21
C LYS A 271 -6.65 -20.73 -4.99
N LEU A 272 -6.64 -20.87 -6.32
CA LEU A 272 -7.88 -21.05 -7.11
C LEU A 272 -7.94 -22.34 -7.94
N GLN A 273 -6.90 -23.18 -7.93
CA GLN A 273 -6.96 -24.54 -8.49
C GLN A 273 -6.32 -25.63 -7.60
N GLY A 274 -5.59 -25.26 -6.56
CA GLY A 274 -5.35 -26.11 -5.40
C GLY A 274 -6.29 -25.66 -4.29
N SER A 275 -7.20 -26.54 -3.87
CA SER A 275 -7.86 -26.41 -2.59
C SER A 275 -6.86 -26.03 -1.49
N PRO A 276 -7.26 -25.22 -0.49
CA PRO A 276 -6.56 -25.26 0.77
C PRO A 276 -6.78 -26.68 1.32
N LEU A 277 -5.84 -27.59 1.10
CA LEU A 277 -5.87 -28.87 1.79
C LEU A 277 -5.42 -28.64 3.23
N LEU A 278 -6.33 -28.05 4.00
CA LEU A 278 -6.69 -28.71 5.25
C LEU A 278 -7.14 -30.12 4.88
N MET A 279 -6.25 -31.09 5.09
CA MET A 279 -6.62 -32.38 5.68
C MET A 279 -7.73 -33.20 4.99
N LEU A 280 -7.57 -33.58 3.73
CA LEU A 280 -8.22 -34.75 3.08
C LEU A 280 -7.39 -35.02 1.81
N ASP A 281 -6.56 -36.05 1.65
CA ASP A 281 -6.62 -37.42 2.14
C ASP A 281 -5.35 -37.84 2.90
N LYS A 282 -5.56 -38.48 4.06
CA LYS A 282 -4.58 -39.42 4.60
C LYS A 282 -4.45 -40.57 3.59
N GLU A 283 -3.47 -40.51 2.68
CA GLU A 283 -2.85 -41.70 2.06
C GLU A 283 -1.78 -41.40 1.00
N VAL A 284 -1.47 -40.14 0.67
CA VAL A 284 -0.22 -39.82 -0.05
C VAL A 284 0.62 -38.86 0.77
N GLU A 285 1.43 -39.41 1.66
CA GLU A 285 2.64 -38.74 2.16
C GLU A 285 3.50 -38.40 0.94
N TYR A 286 3.35 -37.20 0.37
CA TYR A 286 4.34 -36.68 -0.55
C TYR A 286 5.58 -36.32 0.27
N GLN A 287 6.50 -37.27 0.33
CA GLN A 287 7.75 -37.14 1.08
C GLN A 287 8.65 -36.12 0.37
N LEU A 288 9.26 -35.23 1.17
CA LEU A 288 10.36 -34.39 0.71
C LEU A 288 11.40 -35.32 0.05
N PRO A 289 11.85 -35.05 -1.19
CA PRO A 289 12.90 -35.85 -1.80
C PRO A 289 14.10 -35.90 -0.87
N GLN A 290 14.64 -37.10 -0.57
CA GLN A 290 15.73 -37.28 0.39
C GLN A 290 16.96 -36.41 0.07
N VAL A 291 17.16 -36.10 -1.22
CA VAL A 291 18.21 -35.19 -1.68
C VAL A 291 18.05 -33.77 -1.14
N VAL A 292 16.82 -33.27 -0.96
CA VAL A 292 16.55 -31.93 -0.41
C VAL A 292 16.84 -31.90 1.09
N ASP A 293 16.49 -32.96 1.81
CA ASP A 293 16.79 -33.11 3.24
C ASP A 293 18.31 -33.12 3.48
N GLY A 294 19.05 -33.85 2.65
CA GLY A 294 20.52 -33.89 2.71
C GLY A 294 21.22 -32.58 2.33
N PHE A 295 20.51 -31.64 1.70
CA PHE A 295 21.03 -30.32 1.30
C PHE A 295 20.52 -29.18 2.22
N ALA A 296 19.62 -29.50 3.14
CA ALA A 296 19.05 -28.56 4.09
C ALA A 296 20.15 -27.98 4.99
N SER A 297 20.17 -26.66 5.11
CA SER A 297 21.17 -25.93 5.87
C SER A 297 20.47 -25.02 6.87
N GLU A 298 20.59 -25.37 8.15
CA GLU A 298 20.01 -24.59 9.25
C GLU A 298 20.53 -23.15 9.21
N GLY A 299 19.63 -22.20 9.45
CA GLY A 299 19.90 -20.76 9.38
C GLY A 299 19.79 -20.16 7.98
N LEU A 300 19.59 -20.95 6.92
CA LEU A 300 19.38 -20.47 5.56
C LEU A 300 17.93 -20.66 5.11
N ILE A 301 17.45 -19.76 4.25
CA ILE A 301 16.18 -19.94 3.56
C ILE A 301 16.52 -20.47 2.16
N GLN A 302 16.04 -21.65 1.83
CA GLN A 302 16.42 -22.37 0.62
C GLN A 302 15.18 -22.73 -0.22
N PHE A 303 15.26 -22.43 -1.51
CA PHE A 303 14.24 -22.73 -2.51
C PHE A 303 14.76 -23.82 -3.44
N PHE A 304 14.05 -24.94 -3.55
CA PHE A 304 14.38 -26.02 -4.48
C PHE A 304 13.28 -26.12 -5.53
N PHE A 305 13.65 -25.94 -6.78
CA PHE A 305 12.77 -26.06 -7.93
C PHE A 305 12.89 -27.44 -8.56
N GLU A 306 11.79 -28.11 -8.80
CA GLU A 306 11.74 -29.39 -9.51
C GLU A 306 10.86 -29.24 -10.76
N ASP A 307 11.39 -29.52 -11.94
CA ASP A 307 10.58 -29.44 -13.17
C ASP A 307 9.66 -30.67 -13.31
N THR A 308 8.44 -30.43 -13.79
CA THR A 308 7.42 -31.45 -14.03
C THR A 308 6.77 -31.22 -15.40
N ASP A 309 6.11 -32.24 -15.95
CA ASP A 309 5.46 -32.14 -17.28
C ASP A 309 4.41 -31.03 -17.36
N ASN A 310 3.80 -30.62 -16.23
CA ASN A 310 2.74 -29.62 -16.15
C ASN A 310 3.17 -28.29 -15.52
N GLY A 311 4.47 -28.07 -15.29
CA GLY A 311 5.00 -26.90 -14.60
C GLY A 311 6.22 -27.22 -13.75
N PHE A 312 6.28 -26.75 -12.52
CA PHE A 312 7.35 -27.10 -11.58
C PHE A 312 6.83 -27.18 -10.14
N ASN A 313 7.50 -27.96 -9.30
CA ASN A 313 7.29 -27.97 -7.87
C ASN A 313 8.33 -27.08 -7.18
N ILE A 314 7.99 -26.56 -6.00
CA ILE A 314 8.88 -25.77 -5.16
C ILE A 314 8.88 -26.38 -3.77
N TYR A 315 10.06 -26.70 -3.27
CA TYR A 315 10.28 -27.01 -1.86
C TYR A 315 10.95 -25.80 -1.21
N VAL A 316 10.34 -25.29 -0.14
CA VAL A 316 10.84 -24.15 0.62
C VAL A 316 11.26 -24.66 1.99
N LEU A 317 12.53 -24.47 2.32
CA LEU A 317 13.08 -24.71 3.65
C LEU A 317 13.27 -23.35 4.31
N ASP A 318 12.69 -23.16 5.49
CA ASP A 318 12.93 -21.97 6.32
C ASP A 318 14.23 -22.09 7.15
N GLU A 319 14.55 -21.06 7.92
CA GLU A 319 15.78 -21.01 8.75
C GLU A 319 15.84 -22.14 9.80
N SER A 320 14.71 -22.75 10.14
CA SER A 320 14.60 -23.90 11.06
C SER A 320 14.44 -25.23 10.32
N ASN A 321 14.72 -25.26 9.01
CA ASN A 321 14.50 -26.38 8.09
C ASN A 321 13.06 -26.92 8.09
N GLN A 322 12.06 -26.09 8.43
CA GLN A 322 10.66 -26.48 8.21
C GLN A 322 10.36 -26.46 6.73
N VAL A 323 9.76 -27.56 6.26
CA VAL A 323 9.50 -27.82 4.86
C VAL A 323 8.10 -27.34 4.49
N GLU A 324 7.99 -26.52 3.46
CA GLU A 324 6.75 -26.30 2.73
C GLU A 324 6.88 -26.73 1.27
N VAL A 325 5.86 -27.43 0.76
CA VAL A 325 5.85 -27.96 -0.60
C VAL A 325 4.73 -27.35 -1.42
N TYR A 326 5.07 -26.85 -2.61
CA TYR A 326 4.15 -26.28 -3.58
C TYR A 326 4.23 -27.07 -4.89
N HIS A 327 3.12 -27.67 -5.32
CA HIS A 327 3.10 -28.49 -6.52
C HIS A 327 2.47 -27.79 -7.73
N GLN A 328 2.84 -28.25 -8.94
CA GLN A 328 2.22 -27.88 -10.21
C GLN A 328 2.16 -26.36 -10.45
N MET A 329 3.23 -25.66 -10.09
CA MET A 329 3.36 -24.22 -10.32
C MET A 329 3.54 -23.94 -11.81
N ARG A 330 2.80 -22.94 -12.31
CA ARG A 330 2.91 -22.44 -13.68
C ARG A 330 3.49 -21.02 -13.67
N GLY A 331 4.51 -20.76 -14.47
CA GLY A 331 5.17 -19.45 -14.59
C GLY A 331 6.68 -19.53 -14.80
N SER A 332 7.36 -18.38 -14.74
CA SER A 332 8.82 -18.26 -14.84
C SER A 332 9.49 -18.31 -13.46
N LYS A 333 10.46 -19.20 -13.24
CA LYS A 333 11.25 -19.25 -12.01
C LYS A 333 12.02 -17.94 -11.77
N ASP A 334 12.58 -17.32 -12.82
CA ASP A 334 13.36 -16.07 -12.71
C ASP A 334 12.57 -14.87 -12.15
N GLU A 335 11.36 -14.63 -12.64
CA GLU A 335 10.51 -13.54 -12.13
C GLU A 335 10.13 -13.79 -10.66
N MET A 336 10.02 -15.07 -10.23
CA MET A 336 9.77 -15.41 -8.83
C MET A 336 10.99 -15.06 -7.98
N ILE A 337 12.19 -15.47 -8.41
CA ILE A 337 13.45 -15.17 -7.74
C ILE A 337 13.66 -13.66 -7.63
N ALA A 338 13.38 -12.91 -8.70
CA ALA A 338 13.49 -11.45 -8.71
C ALA A 338 12.56 -10.78 -7.68
N SER A 339 11.31 -11.25 -7.58
CA SER A 339 10.34 -10.72 -6.61
C SER A 339 10.78 -10.97 -5.16
N VAL A 340 11.49 -12.06 -4.91
CA VAL A 340 11.86 -12.49 -3.56
C VAL A 340 13.15 -11.83 -3.15
N ASN A 341 14.13 -11.81 -4.04
CA ASN A 341 15.32 -11.00 -3.84
C ASN A 341 14.95 -9.53 -3.60
N SER A 342 13.95 -8.99 -4.31
CA SER A 342 13.44 -7.64 -4.02
C SER A 342 12.91 -7.50 -2.59
N PHE A 343 12.19 -8.50 -2.05
CA PHE A 343 11.67 -8.49 -0.69
C PHE A 343 12.78 -8.52 0.37
N TYR A 344 13.83 -9.31 0.16
CA TYR A 344 14.96 -9.38 1.09
C TYR A 344 15.90 -8.17 0.98
N THR A 345 16.16 -7.69 -0.23
CA THR A 345 17.08 -6.56 -0.46
C THR A 345 16.46 -5.22 -0.03
N SER A 346 15.13 -5.07 -0.09
CA SER A 346 14.46 -3.88 0.46
C SER A 346 14.64 -3.73 1.97
N ASN A 347 14.96 -4.82 2.69
CA ASN A 347 15.25 -4.80 4.12
C ASN A 347 16.73 -4.52 4.44
N VAL A 348 17.66 -4.75 3.51
CA VAL A 348 19.12 -4.68 3.76
C VAL A 348 19.71 -3.28 3.51
N ASN A 349 19.11 -2.47 2.63
CA ASN A 349 19.72 -1.22 2.19
C ASN A 349 19.70 -0.06 3.20
N ASN A 350 19.17 -0.24 4.41
CA ASN A 350 18.79 0.88 5.29
C ASN A 350 19.31 0.85 6.73
N ASP A 351 20.44 0.23 7.06
CA ASP A 351 21.01 0.45 8.41
C ASP A 351 22.54 0.50 8.48
N SER A 352 23.03 1.68 8.85
CA SER A 352 24.35 1.90 9.44
C SER A 352 24.29 1.69 10.96
N GLU A 353 25.05 0.69 11.42
CA GLU A 353 25.78 0.57 12.69
C GLU A 353 25.12 0.14 14.02
N VAL A 354 23.80 -0.08 14.17
CA VAL A 354 23.30 -0.66 15.45
C VAL A 354 22.15 -1.67 15.26
N SER A 355 22.38 -2.70 14.45
CA SER A 355 21.48 -3.87 14.39
C SER A 355 22.25 -5.18 14.33
N SER A 356 23.14 -5.41 15.29
CA SER A 356 23.90 -6.67 15.42
C SER A 356 23.06 -7.86 15.92
N LYS A 357 21.72 -7.84 15.78
CA LYS A 357 20.83 -8.96 16.15
C LYS A 357 19.94 -9.48 15.03
N LEU A 358 19.84 -8.79 13.89
CA LEU A 358 19.08 -9.27 12.72
C LEU A 358 19.75 -8.83 11.41
N ILE A 359 21.07 -8.95 11.32
CA ILE A 359 21.70 -8.94 10.01
C ILE A 359 21.40 -10.29 9.38
N ASN A 360 20.29 -10.39 8.63
CA ASN A 360 20.06 -11.54 7.76
C ASN A 360 21.05 -11.44 6.58
N PHE A 361 22.30 -11.84 6.84
CA PHE A 361 23.32 -12.10 5.81
C PHE A 361 22.93 -13.27 4.89
N ASN A 362 21.83 -13.96 5.22
CA ASN A 362 21.35 -15.13 4.53
C ASN A 362 20.29 -14.71 3.52
N LEU A 363 20.75 -14.15 2.40
CA LEU A 363 19.90 -14.04 1.21
C LEU A 363 19.37 -15.43 0.86
N PRO A 364 18.11 -15.54 0.39
CA PRO A 364 17.57 -16.80 -0.06
C PRO A 364 18.47 -17.47 -1.08
N GLN A 365 18.69 -18.76 -0.90
CA GLN A 365 19.45 -19.57 -1.84
C GLN A 365 18.50 -20.36 -2.72
N TYR A 366 18.83 -20.43 -4.00
CA TYR A 366 17.97 -21.04 -5.01
C TYR A 366 18.69 -22.22 -5.64
N TYR A 367 17.97 -23.32 -5.75
CA TYR A 367 18.46 -24.62 -6.15
C TYR A 367 17.49 -25.25 -7.14
N GLN A 368 18.00 -26.06 -8.04
CA GLN A 368 17.24 -26.87 -8.97
C GLN A 368 17.48 -28.34 -8.63
N LEU A 369 16.41 -29.07 -8.41
CA LEU A 369 16.39 -30.52 -8.33
C LEU A 369 16.29 -31.07 -9.76
N VAL A 370 17.24 -31.93 -10.11
CA VAL A 370 17.33 -32.57 -11.42
C VAL A 370 17.22 -34.08 -11.24
N HIS A 371 16.23 -34.68 -11.91
CA HIS A 371 16.10 -36.12 -12.04
C HIS A 371 16.98 -36.60 -13.20
N ALA A 372 17.95 -37.48 -12.93
CA ALA A 372 18.79 -38.07 -13.97
C ALA A 372 18.03 -39.20 -14.69
N GLU A 373 18.24 -39.37 -16.00
CA GLU A 373 17.64 -40.49 -16.77
C GLU A 373 18.15 -41.87 -16.28
N GLU A 374 19.38 -41.92 -15.74
CA GLU A 374 19.92 -43.07 -15.00
C GLU A 374 20.72 -42.56 -13.78
N GLY A 375 20.14 -42.64 -12.57
CA GLY A 375 20.81 -42.29 -11.31
C GLY A 375 19.89 -41.72 -10.24
N GLU A 376 20.45 -41.47 -9.05
CA GLU A 376 19.77 -40.76 -7.96
C GLU A 376 19.59 -39.27 -8.31
N PRO A 377 18.51 -38.60 -7.84
CA PRO A 377 18.30 -37.19 -8.07
C PRO A 377 19.39 -36.36 -7.39
N TYR A 378 19.77 -35.24 -8.00
CA TYR A 378 20.80 -34.34 -7.47
C TYR A 378 20.37 -32.87 -7.54
N ILE A 379 21.01 -32.05 -6.70
CA ILE A 379 20.70 -30.62 -6.57
C ILE A 379 21.83 -29.79 -7.16
N ILE A 380 21.47 -28.79 -7.97
CA ILE A 380 22.40 -27.80 -8.51
C ILE A 380 21.96 -26.38 -8.11
N PRO A 381 22.88 -25.43 -7.90
CA PRO A 381 22.50 -24.03 -7.74
C PRO A 381 21.70 -23.54 -8.94
N TYR A 382 20.57 -22.89 -8.69
CA TYR A 382 19.75 -22.33 -9.77
C TYR A 382 20.52 -21.17 -10.43
N ARG A 383 20.70 -21.23 -11.75
CA ARG A 383 21.30 -20.18 -12.56
C ARG A 383 20.33 -19.83 -13.68
N ASN A 384 20.12 -18.54 -13.92
CA ASN A 384 19.34 -18.06 -15.04
C ASN A 384 20.14 -18.37 -16.33
N ASP A 385 19.73 -19.39 -17.07
CA ASP A 385 20.31 -19.73 -18.37
C ASP A 385 19.83 -18.75 -19.45
N GLY A 386 20.21 -17.49 -19.28
CA GLY A 386 20.28 -16.49 -20.34
C GLY A 386 21.48 -16.75 -21.25
N GLY A 387 21.48 -17.89 -21.93
CA GLY A 387 22.38 -18.15 -23.05
C GLY A 387 23.49 -19.19 -22.82
N SER A 388 23.58 -20.10 -23.79
CA SER A 388 24.70 -21.00 -24.11
C SER A 388 24.63 -22.41 -23.51
N SER A 389 24.15 -23.32 -24.35
CA SER A 389 24.55 -24.72 -24.39
C SER A 389 26.06 -24.93 -24.15
N ASN A 390 26.38 -25.97 -23.38
CA ASN A 390 27.68 -26.60 -23.16
C ASN A 390 28.76 -25.81 -22.38
N SER A 391 29.07 -26.23 -21.15
CA SER A 391 30.37 -26.87 -20.88
C SER A 391 30.52 -27.47 -19.47
N ARG A 392 30.85 -28.77 -19.47
CA ARG A 392 31.83 -29.51 -18.64
C ARG A 392 31.72 -29.53 -17.11
N ASN A 393 31.42 -30.75 -16.64
CA ASN A 393 31.92 -31.43 -15.44
C ASN A 393 33.09 -30.75 -14.72
N SER A 394 32.84 -30.32 -13.48
CA SER A 394 33.87 -30.16 -12.46
C SER A 394 33.46 -30.92 -11.20
N LYS A 395 34.03 -32.11 -11.04
CA LYS A 395 34.14 -32.81 -9.75
C LYS A 395 34.96 -31.94 -8.80
N ALA A 396 34.45 -31.67 -7.61
CA ALA A 396 35.21 -31.30 -6.41
C ALA A 396 34.60 -32.16 -5.28
N VAL A 397 35.14 -33.35 -4.99
CA VAL A 397 36.23 -33.63 -4.04
C VAL A 397 36.09 -32.82 -2.75
N ASN A 398 35.46 -33.47 -1.76
CA ASN A 398 35.40 -33.07 -0.36
C ASN A 398 36.81 -32.99 0.26
N ALA A 399 36.98 -32.02 1.14
CA ALA A 399 37.81 -32.12 2.34
C ALA A 399 37.07 -31.41 3.48
#